data_AF-A0A938HRA9-F1
#
_entry.id   AF-A0A938HRA9-F1
#
_cell.length_a   1.000
_cell.length_b   1.000
_cell.length_c   1.000
_cell.angle_alpha   90.00
_cell.angle_beta   90.00
_cell.angle_gamma   90.00
#
_symmetry.space_group_name_H-M   'P 1'
#
loop_
_entity.id
_entity.type
_entity.pdbx_description
1 polymer ?
#
loop_
_entity_poly.entity_id
_entity_poly.type
_entity_poly.pdbx_seq_one_letter_code
_entity_poly.pdbx_strand_id
1 'polypeptide(L)'
;DLPGGLLFAAALALLTIGLARTAQPGIAFLWFILAALAATALAVYRQATAADPLLPRTLLRAWDFRHANLAHLLVGAALIIGMVTVPLMADTVLYASPLEGGLRLLRMTIAISAGALVGGILTQRLGARPPALAGLALTGAGFLLMSRWGLDIAEPWMTVHLAVTGLGFGLLIAPITESALHSSRAEDRGAGSALLTVSRMMGMTIGLAALTAWGSSRFQLLAGGLTFSLDPAAQAAFEEGAVEAALTVFRGFFAAAAGVAFAILIPALLMTRRPGTRLPPQR
;
A
#
# COMPACT_ATOMS: atom_id res chain seq x y z
N ASP A 1 -9.20 -21.57 -14.88
CA ASP A 1 -10.39 -20.86 -15.40
C ASP A 1 -10.06 -19.49 -16.04
N LEU A 2 -9.68 -19.49 -17.33
CA LEU A 2 -9.14 -18.33 -18.08
C LEU A 2 -10.06 -17.08 -18.13
N PRO A 3 -11.38 -17.20 -18.39
CA PRO A 3 -12.27 -16.03 -18.52
C PRO A 3 -12.44 -15.26 -17.20
N GLY A 4 -12.41 -15.95 -16.06
CA GLY A 4 -12.57 -15.36 -14.73
C GLY A 4 -11.33 -14.56 -14.35
N GLY A 5 -10.14 -15.10 -14.66
CA GLY A 5 -8.87 -14.38 -14.51
C GLY A 5 -8.82 -13.11 -15.35
N LEU A 6 -9.28 -13.17 -16.61
CA LEU A 6 -9.36 -11.99 -17.48
C LEU A 6 -10.32 -10.91 -16.93
N LEU A 7 -11.46 -11.30 -16.36
CA LEU A 7 -12.39 -10.36 -15.75
C LEU A 7 -11.80 -9.64 -14.52
N PHE A 8 -11.08 -10.36 -13.66
CA PHE A 8 -10.38 -9.73 -12.53
C PHE A 8 -9.25 -8.79 -12.99
N ALA A 9 -8.48 -9.19 -14.01
CA ALA A 9 -7.45 -8.36 -14.60
C ALA A 9 -8.04 -7.08 -15.23
N ALA A 10 -9.13 -7.22 -15.99
CA ALA A 10 -9.85 -6.09 -16.58
C ALA A 10 -10.43 -5.17 -15.50
N ALA A 11 -11.04 -5.71 -14.45
CA ALA A 11 -11.57 -4.93 -13.33
C ALA A 11 -10.47 -4.09 -12.66
N LEU A 12 -9.31 -4.67 -12.40
CA LEU A 12 -8.18 -3.97 -11.79
C LEU A 12 -7.60 -2.90 -12.73
N ALA A 13 -7.47 -3.20 -14.03
CA ALA A 13 -6.99 -2.24 -15.03
C ALA A 13 -7.94 -1.04 -15.16
N LEU A 14 -9.25 -1.29 -15.28
CA LEU A 14 -10.28 -0.26 -15.37
C LEU A 14 -10.32 0.59 -14.09
N LEU A 15 -10.21 -0.04 -12.91
CA LEU A 15 -10.16 0.68 -11.64
C LEU A 15 -8.95 1.60 -11.57
N THR A 16 -7.79 1.10 -11.99
CA THR A 16 -6.53 1.87 -11.98
C THR A 16 -6.59 3.05 -12.95
N ILE A 17 -7.10 2.85 -14.17
CA ILE A 17 -7.29 3.91 -15.16
C ILE A 17 -8.31 4.95 -14.67
N GLY A 18 -9.40 4.49 -14.04
CA GLY A 18 -10.39 5.38 -13.44
C GLY A 18 -9.78 6.24 -12.35
N LEU A 19 -9.07 5.64 -11.40
CA LEU A 19 -8.46 6.38 -10.29
C LEU A 19 -7.34 7.33 -10.73
N ALA A 20 -6.62 7.03 -11.81
CA ALA A 20 -5.64 7.94 -12.41
C ALA A 20 -6.28 9.24 -12.94
N ARG A 21 -7.60 9.25 -13.18
CA ARG A 21 -8.34 10.42 -13.70
C ARG A 21 -9.00 11.26 -12.60
N THR A 22 -8.74 10.98 -11.33
CA THR A 22 -9.34 11.70 -10.19
C THR A 22 -8.98 13.18 -10.14
N ALA A 23 -7.83 13.58 -10.69
CA ALA A 23 -7.41 14.99 -10.76
C ALA A 23 -8.22 15.83 -11.75
N GLN A 24 -8.88 15.20 -12.74
CA GLN A 24 -9.79 15.86 -13.67
C GLN A 24 -11.06 15.01 -13.81
N PRO A 25 -11.94 15.03 -12.79
CA PRO A 25 -13.11 14.17 -12.74
C PRO A 25 -14.09 14.59 -13.84
N GLY A 26 -14.06 13.86 -14.96
CA GLY A 26 -14.99 14.01 -16.07
C GLY A 26 -15.87 12.78 -16.26
N ILE A 27 -16.70 12.79 -17.30
CA ILE A 27 -17.56 11.66 -17.68
C ILE A 27 -16.73 10.36 -17.84
N ALA A 28 -15.49 10.48 -18.34
CA ALA A 28 -14.57 9.35 -18.46
C ALA A 28 -14.22 8.70 -17.10
N PHE A 29 -14.02 9.48 -16.03
CA PHE A 29 -13.79 8.94 -14.69
C PHE A 29 -14.97 8.05 -14.26
N LEU A 30 -16.19 8.56 -14.41
CA LEU A 30 -17.41 7.82 -14.07
C LEU A 30 -17.52 6.53 -14.88
N TRP A 31 -17.27 6.57 -16.19
CA TRP A 31 -17.29 5.37 -17.04
C TRP A 31 -16.28 4.30 -16.60
N PHE A 32 -15.04 4.67 -16.29
CA PHE A 32 -14.03 3.70 -15.85
C PHE A 32 -14.37 3.09 -14.50
N ILE A 33 -14.91 3.87 -13.55
CA ILE A 33 -15.35 3.36 -12.25
C ILE A 33 -16.55 2.42 -12.41
N LEU A 34 -17.57 2.81 -13.20
CA LEU A 34 -18.72 1.95 -13.48
C LEU A 34 -18.31 0.67 -14.21
N ALA A 35 -17.38 0.76 -15.17
CA ALA A 35 -16.85 -0.39 -15.89
C ALA A 35 -16.04 -1.31 -14.96
N ALA A 36 -15.25 -0.76 -14.03
CA ALA A 36 -14.54 -1.53 -13.02
C ALA A 36 -15.48 -2.25 -12.06
N LEU A 37 -16.54 -1.57 -11.61
CA LEU A 37 -17.61 -2.15 -10.77
C LEU A 37 -18.33 -3.27 -11.52
N ALA A 38 -18.71 -3.04 -12.78
CA ALA A 38 -19.36 -4.04 -13.62
C ALA A 38 -18.46 -5.26 -13.87
N ALA A 39 -17.19 -5.05 -14.22
CA ALA A 39 -16.21 -6.12 -14.41
C ALA A 39 -15.98 -6.91 -13.11
N THR A 40 -15.94 -6.23 -11.96
CA THR A 40 -15.84 -6.88 -10.64
C THR A 40 -17.09 -7.71 -10.34
N ALA A 41 -18.28 -7.15 -10.54
CA ALA A 41 -19.54 -7.85 -10.33
C ALA A 41 -19.65 -9.09 -11.22
N LEU A 42 -19.23 -8.97 -12.49
CA LEU A 42 -19.19 -10.09 -13.43
C LEU A 42 -18.16 -11.14 -13.02
N ALA A 43 -16.97 -10.73 -12.58
CA ALA A 43 -15.94 -11.65 -12.06
C ALA A 43 -16.45 -12.43 -10.84
N VAL A 44 -17.11 -11.75 -9.89
CA VAL A 44 -17.70 -12.36 -8.69
C VAL A 44 -18.85 -13.30 -9.06
N TYR A 45 -19.74 -12.88 -9.97
CA TYR A 45 -20.84 -13.69 -10.45
C TYR A 45 -20.33 -14.97 -11.13
N ARG A 46 -19.32 -14.84 -12.00
CA ARG A 46 -18.72 -15.97 -12.71
C ARG A 46 -18.00 -16.90 -11.73
N GLN A 47 -17.26 -16.35 -10.78
CA GLN A 47 -16.65 -17.12 -9.68
C GLN A 47 -17.69 -17.87 -8.82
N ALA A 48 -18.89 -17.31 -8.65
CA ALA A 48 -19.98 -17.92 -7.89
C ALA A 48 -20.81 -18.95 -8.69
N THR A 49 -20.74 -18.95 -10.02
CA THR A 49 -21.57 -19.80 -10.89
C THR A 49 -20.75 -20.83 -11.71
N ALA A 50 -19.43 -20.65 -11.84
CA ALA A 50 -18.57 -21.57 -12.57
C ALA A 50 -18.57 -22.98 -11.97
N ALA A 51 -18.59 -23.98 -12.84
CA ALA A 51 -18.50 -25.39 -12.48
C ALA A 51 -17.12 -25.76 -11.90
N ASP A 52 -16.06 -25.16 -12.44
CA ASP A 52 -14.68 -25.26 -11.94
C ASP A 52 -14.15 -23.85 -11.61
N PRO A 53 -14.45 -23.31 -10.42
CA PRO A 53 -14.10 -21.94 -10.05
C PRO A 53 -12.60 -21.78 -9.85
N LEU A 54 -12.04 -20.66 -10.33
CA LEU A 54 -10.59 -20.36 -10.25
C LEU A 54 -10.07 -20.38 -8.80
N LEU A 55 -10.89 -19.94 -7.86
CA LEU A 55 -10.61 -19.99 -6.43
C LEU A 55 -11.54 -20.98 -5.73
N PRO A 56 -11.02 -21.90 -4.91
CA PRO A 56 -11.86 -22.76 -4.09
C PRO A 56 -12.71 -21.91 -3.15
N ARG A 57 -14.01 -22.20 -3.07
CA ARG A 57 -14.91 -21.51 -2.12
C ARG A 57 -14.49 -21.72 -0.68
N THR A 58 -13.84 -22.84 -0.37
CA THR A 58 -13.25 -23.16 0.94
C THR A 58 -12.13 -22.17 1.30
N LEU A 59 -11.27 -21.81 0.34
CA LEU A 59 -10.22 -20.81 0.53
C LEU A 59 -10.81 -19.41 0.79
N LEU A 60 -11.81 -19.00 0.00
CA LEU A 60 -12.49 -17.70 0.18
C LEU A 60 -13.29 -17.59 1.49
N ARG A 61 -13.69 -18.72 2.07
CA ARG A 61 -14.37 -18.78 3.37
C ARG A 61 -13.41 -18.90 4.54
N ALA A 62 -12.16 -19.25 4.29
CA ALA A 62 -11.16 -19.40 5.34
C ALA A 62 -10.92 -18.05 6.04
N TRP A 63 -10.98 -18.08 7.37
CA TRP A 63 -10.83 -16.90 8.22
C TRP A 63 -9.48 -16.22 7.97
N ASP A 64 -8.40 -16.99 7.95
CA ASP A 64 -7.04 -16.48 7.79
C ASP A 64 -6.84 -15.86 6.41
N PHE A 65 -7.41 -16.47 5.37
CA PHE A 65 -7.33 -15.96 4.00
C PHE A 65 -8.06 -14.62 3.83
N ARG A 66 -9.23 -14.43 4.46
CA ARG A 66 -9.96 -13.14 4.42
C ARG A 66 -9.18 -12.01 5.08
N HIS A 67 -8.63 -12.28 6.26
CA HIS A 67 -7.82 -11.29 6.99
C HIS A 67 -6.48 -11.02 6.30
N ALA A 68 -5.88 -12.03 5.66
CA ALA A 68 -4.69 -11.85 4.84
C ALA A 68 -4.94 -10.93 3.65
N ASN A 69 -6.07 -11.10 2.96
CA ASN A 69 -6.43 -10.22 1.84
C ASN A 69 -6.64 -8.78 2.31
N LEU A 70 -7.33 -8.58 3.44
CA LEU A 70 -7.47 -7.25 4.05
C LEU A 70 -6.11 -6.67 4.46
N ALA A 71 -5.22 -7.48 5.04
CA ALA A 71 -3.88 -7.05 5.39
C ALA A 71 -3.08 -6.65 4.15
N HIS A 72 -3.10 -7.44 3.07
CA HIS A 72 -2.42 -7.09 1.81
C HIS A 72 -3.00 -5.84 1.16
N LEU A 73 -4.32 -5.64 1.22
CA LEU A 73 -4.98 -4.40 0.78
C LEU A 73 -4.41 -3.18 1.54
N LEU A 74 -4.36 -3.25 2.87
CA LEU A 74 -3.82 -2.16 3.70
C LEU A 74 -2.31 -1.97 3.51
N VAL A 75 -1.54 -3.07 3.37
CA VAL A 75 -0.11 -3.02 3.02
C VAL A 75 0.09 -2.29 1.70
N GLY A 76 -0.70 -2.61 0.67
CA GLY A 76 -0.65 -1.93 -0.62
C GLY A 76 -0.92 -0.44 -0.50
N ALA A 77 -1.94 -0.06 0.27
CA ALA A 77 -2.27 1.34 0.52
C ALA A 77 -1.15 2.10 1.24
N ALA A 78 -0.56 1.53 2.29
CA ALA A 78 0.57 2.17 2.98
C ALA A 78 1.83 2.22 2.08
N LEU A 79 2.09 1.16 1.33
CA LEU A 79 3.28 1.05 0.47
C LEU A 79 3.28 2.10 -0.64
N ILE A 80 2.16 2.27 -1.34
CA ILE A 80 2.08 3.27 -2.41
C ILE A 80 2.20 4.69 -1.87
N ILE A 81 1.62 4.96 -0.69
CA ILE A 81 1.72 6.27 -0.05
C ILE A 81 3.20 6.60 0.19
N GLY A 82 3.96 5.67 0.77
CA GLY A 82 5.40 5.85 0.94
C GLY A 82 6.16 6.01 -0.38
N MET A 83 5.91 5.10 -1.33
CA MET A 83 6.66 5.06 -2.61
C MET A 83 6.44 6.29 -3.48
N VAL A 84 5.25 6.90 -3.44
CA VAL A 84 4.96 8.12 -4.20
C VAL A 84 5.36 9.37 -3.43
N THR A 85 5.14 9.41 -2.11
CA THR A 85 5.41 10.61 -1.31
C THR A 85 6.91 10.94 -1.25
N VAL A 86 7.79 9.94 -1.15
CA VAL A 86 9.25 10.16 -1.05
C VAL A 86 9.82 10.93 -2.26
N PRO A 87 9.66 10.46 -3.51
CA PRO A 87 10.15 11.19 -4.67
C PRO A 87 9.38 12.51 -4.88
N LEU A 88 8.07 12.53 -4.60
CA LEU A 88 7.27 13.75 -4.75
C LEU A 88 7.73 14.86 -3.80
N MET A 89 8.04 14.54 -2.54
CA MET A 89 8.59 15.50 -1.58
C MET A 89 10.02 15.93 -1.96
N ALA A 90 10.84 15.00 -2.46
CA ALA A 90 12.19 15.31 -2.91
C ALA A 90 12.20 16.34 -4.05
N ASP A 91 11.32 16.15 -5.03
CA ASP A 91 11.16 17.04 -6.18
C ASP A 91 10.55 18.39 -5.79
N THR A 92 9.43 18.38 -5.06
CA THR A 92 8.62 19.60 -4.84
C THR A 92 9.13 20.52 -3.74
N VAL A 93 9.71 19.98 -2.67
CA VAL A 93 10.05 20.74 -1.46
C VAL A 93 11.55 20.82 -1.24
N LEU A 94 12.26 19.74 -1.55
CA LEU A 94 13.72 19.69 -1.42
C LEU A 94 14.43 20.10 -2.70
N TYR A 95 13.68 20.46 -3.75
CA TYR A 95 14.16 20.89 -5.07
C TYR A 95 15.26 19.97 -5.62
N ALA A 96 15.17 18.68 -5.30
CA ALA A 96 16.13 17.68 -5.70
C ALA A 96 15.90 17.29 -7.16
N SER A 97 16.95 16.85 -7.84
CA SER A 97 16.80 16.35 -9.21
C SER A 97 15.94 15.06 -9.24
N PRO A 98 15.28 14.74 -10.37
CA PRO A 98 14.54 13.48 -10.50
C PRO A 98 15.39 12.23 -10.22
N LEU A 99 16.69 12.28 -10.55
CA LEU A 99 17.65 11.24 -10.23
C LEU A 99 17.82 11.06 -8.72
N GLU A 100 17.99 12.16 -7.97
CA GLU A 100 18.12 12.11 -6.51
C GLU A 100 16.84 11.62 -5.84
N GLY A 101 15.67 12.04 -6.31
CA GLY A 101 14.39 11.50 -5.85
C GLY A 101 14.29 9.99 -6.07
N GLY A 102 14.69 9.53 -7.26
CA GLY A 102 14.77 8.10 -7.58
C GLY A 102 15.76 7.32 -6.69
N LEU A 103 16.94 7.89 -6.42
CA LEU A 103 17.94 7.27 -5.54
C LEU A 103 17.46 7.19 -4.08
N ARG A 104 16.70 8.17 -3.59
CA ARG A 104 16.08 8.11 -2.27
C ARG A 104 15.04 6.99 -2.20
N LEU A 105 14.18 6.88 -3.21
CA LEU A 105 13.23 5.77 -3.32
C LEU A 105 13.94 4.41 -3.40
N LEU A 106 15.06 4.33 -4.11
CA LEU A 106 15.87 3.11 -4.25
C LEU A 106 16.34 2.57 -2.91
N ARG A 107 16.71 3.44 -1.96
CA ARG A 107 17.14 3.01 -0.61
C ARG A 107 16.01 2.28 0.12
N MET A 108 14.77 2.77 -0.02
CA MET A 108 13.61 2.10 0.55
C MET A 108 13.34 0.75 -0.14
N THR A 109 13.42 0.67 -1.47
CA THR A 109 13.14 -0.58 -2.20
C THR A 109 14.21 -1.67 -1.99
N ILE A 110 15.48 -1.28 -1.86
CA ILE A 110 16.57 -2.18 -1.43
C ILE A 110 16.28 -2.73 -0.03
N ALA A 111 15.90 -1.86 0.90
CA ALA A 111 15.52 -2.26 2.26
C ALA A 111 14.31 -3.20 2.29
N ILE A 112 13.30 -2.97 1.44
CA ILE A 112 12.17 -3.91 1.26
C ILE A 112 12.65 -5.28 0.83
N SER A 113 13.53 -5.33 -0.16
CA SER A 113 14.07 -6.58 -0.70
C SER A 113 14.87 -7.35 0.35
N ALA A 114 15.72 -6.66 1.10
CA ALA A 114 16.47 -7.23 2.22
C ALA A 114 15.53 -7.74 3.33
N GLY A 115 14.53 -6.94 3.70
CA GLY A 115 13.54 -7.29 4.71
C GLY A 115 12.71 -8.52 4.31
N ALA A 116 12.41 -8.68 3.01
CA ALA A 116 11.66 -9.83 2.50
C ALA A 116 12.45 -11.15 2.64
N LEU A 117 13.75 -11.12 2.36
CA LEU A 117 14.63 -12.27 2.57
C LEU A 117 14.70 -12.65 4.06
N VAL A 118 14.96 -11.66 4.92
CA VAL A 118 15.03 -11.86 6.37
C VAL A 118 13.68 -12.34 6.92
N GLY A 119 12.57 -11.76 6.45
CA GLY A 119 11.22 -12.14 6.84
C GLY A 119 10.88 -13.57 6.48
N GLY A 120 11.25 -14.03 5.28
CA GLY A 120 11.11 -15.42 4.88
C GLY A 120 11.87 -16.39 5.79
N ILE A 121 13.14 -16.08 6.09
CA ILE A 121 13.97 -16.91 6.97
C ILE A 121 13.41 -16.94 8.40
N LEU A 122 13.04 -15.78 8.96
CA LEU A 122 12.47 -15.69 10.30
C LEU A 122 11.11 -16.38 10.39
N THR A 123 10.31 -16.36 9.34
CA THR A 123 9.04 -17.09 9.28
C THR A 123 9.25 -18.59 9.41
N GLN A 124 10.27 -19.15 8.74
CA GLN A 124 10.59 -20.58 8.85
C GLN A 124 11.09 -20.97 10.25
N ARG A 125 11.80 -20.07 10.94
CA ARG A 125 12.41 -20.36 12.26
C ARG A 125 11.50 -20.07 13.45
N LEU A 126 10.72 -18.99 13.39
CA LEU A 126 9.94 -18.45 14.51
C LEU A 126 8.42 -18.51 14.26
N GLY A 127 8.00 -19.00 13.09
CA GLY A 127 6.62 -18.91 12.61
C GLY A 127 6.27 -17.52 12.08
N ALA A 128 5.06 -17.39 11.51
CA ALA A 128 4.65 -16.16 10.83
C ALA A 128 4.41 -14.95 11.76
N ARG A 129 4.01 -15.19 13.02
CA ARG A 129 3.53 -14.13 13.91
C ARG A 129 4.62 -13.14 14.36
N PRO A 130 5.77 -13.58 14.91
CA PRO A 130 6.80 -12.65 15.36
C PRO A 130 7.35 -11.71 14.27
N PRO A 131 7.76 -12.21 13.07
CA PRO A 131 8.27 -11.32 12.02
C PRO A 131 7.17 -10.40 11.45
N ALA A 132 5.91 -10.83 11.38
CA ALA A 132 4.81 -9.96 10.97
C ALA A 132 4.60 -8.78 11.92
N LEU A 133 4.59 -9.03 13.24
CA LEU A 133 4.42 -7.97 14.23
C LEU A 133 5.62 -7.02 14.29
N ALA A 134 6.84 -7.56 14.22
CA ALA A 134 8.06 -6.77 14.16
C ALA A 134 8.08 -5.89 12.91
N GLY A 135 7.76 -6.47 11.74
CA GLY A 135 7.73 -5.75 10.48
C GLY A 135 6.72 -4.62 10.52
N LEU A 136 5.56 -4.87 11.11
CA LEU A 136 4.52 -3.87 11.21
C LEU A 136 4.86 -2.72 12.15
N ALA A 137 5.48 -3.03 13.29
CA ALA A 137 5.99 -2.02 14.21
C ALA A 137 7.07 -1.15 13.52
N LEU A 138 7.98 -1.76 12.77
CA LEU A 138 9.01 -1.04 12.01
C LEU A 138 8.41 -0.16 10.91
N THR A 139 7.44 -0.65 10.14
CA THR A 139 6.76 0.14 9.11
C THR A 139 6.01 1.32 9.71
N GLY A 140 5.23 1.10 10.78
CA GLY A 140 4.51 2.16 11.47
C GLY A 140 5.44 3.20 12.07
N ALA A 141 6.49 2.77 12.77
CA ALA A 141 7.50 3.65 13.35
C ALA A 141 8.24 4.44 12.26
N GLY A 142 8.63 3.79 11.17
CA GLY A 142 9.28 4.42 10.03
C GLY A 142 8.43 5.55 9.44
N PHE A 143 7.15 5.30 9.20
CA PHE A 143 6.23 6.35 8.73
C PHE A 143 5.99 7.47 9.75
N LEU A 144 5.93 7.17 11.05
CA LEU A 144 5.85 8.20 12.09
C LEU A 144 7.11 9.08 12.17
N LEU A 145 8.28 8.51 11.87
CA LEU A 145 9.52 9.29 11.77
C LEU A 145 9.50 10.17 10.52
N MET A 146 9.04 9.63 9.39
CA MET A 146 8.89 10.37 8.14
C MET A 146 7.83 11.49 8.23
N SER A 147 6.78 11.31 9.04
CA SER A 147 5.76 12.35 9.26
C SER A 147 6.30 13.57 10.03
N ARG A 148 7.55 13.54 10.49
CA ARG A 148 8.23 14.66 11.15
C ARG A 148 9.28 15.33 10.27
N TRP A 149 9.45 14.89 9.02
CA TRP A 149 10.43 15.49 8.10
C TRP A 149 10.14 16.97 7.86
N GLY A 150 11.17 17.80 7.96
CA GLY A 150 11.19 19.21 7.55
C GLY A 150 12.22 19.43 6.45
N LEU A 151 12.53 20.69 6.17
CA LEU A 151 13.58 21.08 5.20
C LEU A 151 14.99 20.72 5.70
N ASP A 152 15.13 20.54 7.01
CA ASP A 152 16.36 20.20 7.73
C ASP A 152 16.72 18.71 7.65
N ILE A 153 15.86 17.88 7.05
CA ILE A 153 16.11 16.44 6.94
C ILE A 153 17.36 16.18 6.09
N ALA A 154 18.37 15.61 6.74
CA ALA A 154 19.66 15.33 6.14
C ALA A 154 20.07 13.87 6.30
N GLU A 155 21.13 13.48 5.60
CA GLU A 155 21.82 12.23 5.86
C GLU A 155 22.53 12.26 7.23
N PRO A 156 22.60 11.14 7.95
CA PRO A 156 22.15 9.79 7.57
C PRO A 156 20.68 9.47 7.91
N TRP A 157 19.98 10.38 8.58
CA TRP A 157 18.66 10.11 9.16
C TRP A 157 17.59 9.83 8.10
N MET A 158 17.63 10.52 6.96
CA MET A 158 16.72 10.23 5.85
C MET A 158 16.85 8.77 5.40
N THR A 159 18.08 8.29 5.18
CA THR A 159 18.33 6.89 4.79
C THR A 159 17.92 5.92 5.88
N VAL A 160 18.16 6.21 7.15
CA VAL A 160 17.74 5.36 8.27
C VAL A 160 16.22 5.22 8.31
N HIS A 161 15.47 6.31 8.19
CA HIS A 161 14.00 6.26 8.19
C HIS A 161 13.45 5.47 7.00
N LEU A 162 14.00 5.65 5.80
CA LEU A 162 13.64 4.90 4.60
C LEU A 162 13.98 3.42 4.74
N ALA A 163 15.15 3.10 5.30
CA ALA A 163 15.58 1.72 5.51
C ALA A 163 14.73 1.01 6.55
N VAL A 164 14.41 1.66 7.68
CA VAL A 164 13.53 1.11 8.72
C VAL A 164 12.14 0.82 8.15
N THR A 165 11.57 1.77 7.39
CA THR A 165 10.26 1.61 6.77
C THR A 165 10.26 0.45 5.76
N GLY A 166 11.29 0.42 4.89
CA GLY A 166 11.42 -0.61 3.87
C GLY A 166 11.65 -2.00 4.45
N LEU A 167 12.56 -2.14 5.41
CA LEU A 167 12.80 -3.40 6.13
C LEU A 167 11.51 -3.90 6.80
N GLY A 168 10.74 -3.01 7.41
CA GLY A 168 9.44 -3.34 8.00
C GLY A 168 8.49 -3.98 7.00
N PHE A 169 8.32 -3.37 5.82
CA PHE A 169 7.47 -3.90 4.75
C PHE A 169 7.94 -5.27 4.28
N GLY A 170 9.24 -5.43 4.03
CA GLY A 170 9.78 -6.72 3.63
C GLY A 170 9.52 -7.81 4.68
N LEU A 171 9.70 -7.47 5.95
CA LEU A 171 9.60 -8.41 7.06
C LEU A 171 8.17 -8.93 7.28
N LEU A 172 7.13 -8.13 6.97
CA LEU A 172 5.74 -8.51 7.19
C LEU A 172 5.07 -9.20 5.99
N ILE A 173 5.47 -8.91 4.74
CA ILE A 173 4.78 -9.40 3.53
C ILE A 173 4.84 -10.94 3.42
N ALA A 174 6.03 -11.52 3.61
CA ALA A 174 6.23 -12.96 3.52
C ALA A 174 5.41 -13.74 4.59
N PRO A 175 5.52 -13.43 5.90
CA PRO A 175 4.74 -14.14 6.92
C PRO A 175 3.22 -14.00 6.78
N ILE A 176 2.70 -12.84 6.38
CA ILE A 176 1.25 -12.67 6.14
C ILE A 176 0.80 -13.57 4.99
N THR A 177 1.61 -13.67 3.94
CA THR A 177 1.32 -14.53 2.78
C THR A 177 1.35 -16.01 3.17
N GLU A 178 2.37 -16.41 3.93
CA GLU A 178 2.53 -17.78 4.41
C GLU A 178 1.35 -18.20 5.30
N SER A 179 0.97 -17.37 6.28
CA SER A 179 -0.14 -17.64 7.19
C SER A 179 -1.48 -17.82 6.45
N ALA A 180 -1.66 -17.15 5.31
CA ALA A 180 -2.87 -17.26 4.50
C ALA A 180 -2.94 -18.57 3.70
N LEU A 181 -1.78 -19.10 3.31
CA LEU A 181 -1.64 -20.23 2.40
C LEU A 181 -1.27 -21.54 3.12
N HIS A 182 -0.90 -21.46 4.40
CA HIS A 182 -0.46 -22.62 5.18
C HIS A 182 -1.50 -23.76 5.17
N SER A 183 -2.79 -23.45 5.33
CA SER A 183 -3.89 -24.44 5.34
C SER A 183 -4.50 -24.74 3.97
N SER A 184 -3.96 -24.17 2.88
CA SER A 184 -4.47 -24.37 1.52
C SER A 184 -3.80 -25.57 0.84
N ARG A 185 -4.55 -26.27 -0.01
CA ARG A 185 -4.03 -27.39 -0.82
C ARG A 185 -2.95 -26.86 -1.76
N ALA A 186 -1.95 -27.69 -2.09
CA ALA A 186 -0.85 -27.30 -2.96
C ALA A 186 -1.34 -26.75 -4.32
N GLU A 187 -2.39 -27.36 -4.87
CA GLU A 187 -3.06 -26.96 -6.12
C GLU A 187 -3.66 -25.54 -6.05
N ASP A 188 -4.10 -25.09 -4.86
CA ASP A 188 -4.80 -23.82 -4.66
C ASP A 188 -3.88 -22.66 -4.27
N ARG A 189 -2.64 -22.96 -3.86
CA ARG A 189 -1.66 -21.95 -3.37
C ARG A 189 -1.32 -20.90 -4.42
N GLY A 190 -1.24 -21.31 -5.69
CA GLY A 190 -0.98 -20.40 -6.81
C GLY A 190 -2.09 -19.35 -6.95
N ALA A 191 -3.35 -19.79 -6.99
CA ALA A 191 -4.50 -18.91 -7.09
C ALA A 191 -4.67 -18.03 -5.84
N GLY A 192 -4.43 -18.60 -4.64
CA GLY A 192 -4.45 -17.85 -3.38
C GLY A 192 -3.41 -16.72 -3.33
N SER A 193 -2.17 -17.01 -3.72
CA SER A 193 -1.09 -16.01 -3.79
C SER A 193 -1.39 -14.89 -4.81
N ALA A 194 -1.95 -15.26 -5.96
CA ALA A 194 -2.39 -14.29 -6.96
C ALA A 194 -3.44 -13.35 -6.38
N LEU A 195 -4.43 -13.85 -5.63
CA LEU A 195 -5.45 -12.99 -5.02
C LEU A 195 -4.86 -12.05 -3.96
N LEU A 196 -3.92 -12.50 -3.14
CA LEU A 196 -3.23 -11.62 -2.18
C LEU A 196 -2.48 -10.49 -2.90
N THR A 197 -1.86 -10.79 -4.04
CA THR A 197 -1.19 -9.79 -4.87
C THR A 197 -2.19 -8.81 -5.49
N VAL A 198 -3.34 -9.30 -6.00
CA VAL A 198 -4.42 -8.45 -6.51
C VAL A 198 -4.97 -7.55 -5.41
N SER A 199 -5.20 -8.07 -4.21
CA SER A 199 -5.61 -7.29 -3.04
C SER A 199 -4.60 -6.20 -2.73
N ARG A 200 -3.30 -6.50 -2.77
CA ARG A 200 -2.24 -5.48 -2.62
C ARG A 200 -2.29 -4.42 -3.71
N MET A 201 -2.49 -4.80 -4.98
CA MET A 201 -2.63 -3.85 -6.08
C MET A 201 -3.86 -2.96 -5.93
N MET A 202 -5.01 -3.50 -5.55
CA MET A 202 -6.20 -2.72 -5.22
C MET A 202 -5.91 -1.71 -4.10
N GLY A 203 -5.16 -2.14 -3.08
CA GLY A 203 -4.69 -1.29 -1.99
C GLY A 203 -3.86 -0.12 -2.48
N MET A 204 -2.89 -0.38 -3.35
CA MET A 204 -2.07 0.67 -3.98
C MET A 204 -2.93 1.65 -4.79
N THR A 205 -3.88 1.14 -5.55
CA THR A 205 -4.77 1.96 -6.38
C THR A 205 -5.66 2.86 -5.50
N ILE A 206 -6.29 2.31 -4.45
CA ILE A 206 -7.12 3.06 -3.50
C ILE A 206 -6.28 4.08 -2.70
N GLY A 207 -5.11 3.66 -2.20
CA GLY A 207 -4.21 4.51 -1.42
C GLY A 207 -3.73 5.72 -2.21
N LEU A 208 -3.36 5.53 -3.49
CA LEU A 208 -2.96 6.63 -4.37
C LEU A 208 -4.11 7.61 -4.65
N ALA A 209 -5.31 7.10 -4.90
CA ALA A 209 -6.49 7.94 -5.11
C ALA A 209 -6.83 8.77 -3.87
N ALA A 210 -6.81 8.15 -2.68
CA ALA A 210 -7.05 8.83 -1.42
C ALA A 210 -5.97 9.91 -1.15
N LEU A 211 -4.70 9.58 -1.39
CA LEU A 211 -3.58 10.51 -1.29
C LEU A 211 -3.78 11.72 -2.20
N THR A 212 -4.14 11.49 -3.46
CA THR A 212 -4.31 12.55 -4.47
C THR A 212 -5.50 13.45 -4.11
N ALA A 213 -6.66 12.87 -3.82
CA ALA A 213 -7.88 13.60 -3.50
C ALA A 213 -7.72 14.42 -2.20
N TRP A 214 -7.25 13.78 -1.13
CA TRP A 214 -7.05 14.46 0.15
C TRP A 214 -5.92 15.48 0.07
N GLY A 215 -4.79 15.11 -0.54
CA GLY A 215 -3.62 15.98 -0.67
C GLY A 215 -3.87 17.24 -1.47
N SER A 216 -4.52 17.11 -2.64
CA SER A 216 -4.87 18.26 -3.47
C SER A 216 -5.86 19.19 -2.75
N SER A 217 -6.92 18.63 -2.15
CA SER A 217 -7.89 19.41 -1.37
C SER A 217 -7.22 20.13 -0.19
N ARG A 218 -6.36 19.42 0.56
CA ARG A 218 -5.67 19.99 1.71
C ARG A 218 -4.66 21.07 1.30
N PHE A 219 -3.93 20.87 0.21
CA PHE A 219 -3.02 21.87 -0.32
C PHE A 219 -3.77 23.14 -0.75
N GLN A 220 -4.88 23.01 -1.49
CA GLN A 220 -5.70 24.18 -1.89
C GLN A 220 -6.22 24.96 -0.68
N LEU A 221 -6.63 24.28 0.39
CA LEU A 221 -7.08 24.94 1.62
C LEU A 221 -5.95 25.71 2.32
N LEU A 222 -4.73 25.17 2.32
CA LEU A 222 -3.57 25.81 2.96
C LEU A 222 -2.99 26.94 2.10
N ALA A 223 -2.93 26.74 0.78
CA ALA A 223 -2.39 27.68 -0.18
C ALA A 223 -3.39 28.76 -0.61
N GLY A 224 -4.69 28.57 -0.40
CA GLY A 224 -5.74 29.50 -0.84
C GLY A 224 -5.71 30.87 -0.15
N GLY A 225 -5.01 30.99 0.97
CA GLY A 225 -4.75 32.27 1.64
C GLY A 225 -3.50 33.01 1.14
N LEU A 226 -2.70 32.39 0.26
CA LEU A 226 -1.47 32.99 -0.26
C LEU A 226 -1.79 33.91 -1.44
N THR A 227 -1.46 35.19 -1.29
CA THR A 227 -1.63 36.19 -2.35
C THR A 227 -0.34 36.38 -3.12
N PHE A 228 -0.38 36.15 -4.43
CA PHE A 228 0.73 36.48 -5.31
C PHE A 228 0.87 38.00 -5.42
N SER A 229 2.10 38.49 -5.33
CA SER A 229 2.45 39.90 -5.48
C SER A 229 3.81 40.01 -6.18
N LEU A 230 4.02 41.10 -6.91
CA LEU A 230 5.28 41.41 -7.60
C LEU A 230 6.32 42.05 -6.67
N ASP A 231 5.95 42.36 -5.43
CA ASP A 231 6.89 42.83 -4.41
C ASP A 231 7.79 41.67 -3.95
N PRO A 232 9.13 41.81 -4.00
CA PRO A 232 10.06 40.74 -3.63
C PRO A 232 9.82 40.16 -2.22
N ALA A 233 9.42 40.99 -1.25
CA ALA A 233 9.14 40.52 0.11
C ALA A 233 7.87 39.65 0.16
N ALA A 234 6.82 40.05 -0.57
CA ALA A 234 5.60 39.27 -0.68
C ALA A 234 5.78 37.99 -1.51
N GLN A 235 6.70 37.98 -2.48
CA GLN A 235 7.05 36.77 -3.22
C GLN A 235 7.78 35.75 -2.34
N ALA A 236 8.75 36.18 -1.52
CA ALA A 236 9.42 35.30 -0.57
C ALA A 236 8.43 34.68 0.44
N ALA A 237 7.50 35.49 0.97
CA ALA A 237 6.45 35.00 1.87
C ALA A 237 5.49 34.00 1.19
N PHE A 238 5.19 34.21 -0.09
CA PHE A 238 4.40 33.27 -0.89
C PHE A 238 5.11 31.92 -1.06
N GLU A 239 6.40 31.95 -1.43
CA GLU A 239 7.22 30.75 -1.61
C GLU A 239 7.36 29.96 -0.29
N GLU A 240 7.68 30.63 0.82
CA GLU A 240 7.75 30.00 2.14
C GLU A 240 6.42 29.36 2.56
N GLY A 241 5.31 30.09 2.37
CA GLY A 241 3.97 29.57 2.69
C GLY A 241 3.57 28.37 1.82
N ALA A 242 3.93 28.37 0.54
CA ALA A 242 3.68 27.25 -0.37
C ALA A 242 4.49 26.01 0.03
N VAL A 243 5.76 26.19 0.41
CA VAL A 243 6.63 25.11 0.91
C VAL A 243 6.10 24.54 2.22
N GLU A 244 5.66 25.38 3.15
CA GLU A 244 5.07 24.92 4.42
C GLU A 244 3.75 24.16 4.21
N ALA A 245 2.91 24.64 3.29
CA ALA A 245 1.67 23.95 2.90
C ALA A 245 1.98 22.55 2.33
N ALA A 246 2.96 22.45 1.43
CA ALA A 246 3.39 21.17 0.85
C ALA A 246 3.96 20.22 1.92
N LEU A 247 4.83 20.70 2.80
CA LEU A 247 5.37 19.92 3.93
C LEU A 247 4.25 19.39 4.83
N THR A 248 3.27 20.22 5.15
CA THR A 248 2.12 19.81 5.98
C THR A 248 1.34 18.68 5.33
N VAL A 249 1.14 18.73 4.01
CA VAL A 249 0.48 17.67 3.24
C VAL A 249 1.31 16.38 3.26
N PHE A 250 2.62 16.45 3.00
CA PHE A 250 3.49 15.26 3.02
C PHE A 250 3.60 14.62 4.40
N ARG A 251 3.72 15.42 5.46
CA ARG A 251 3.67 14.93 6.85
C ARG A 251 2.36 14.21 7.12
N GLY A 252 1.25 14.75 6.61
CA GLY A 252 -0.06 14.11 6.68
C GLY A 252 -0.14 12.78 5.92
N PHE A 253 0.45 12.67 4.73
CA PHE A 253 0.54 11.40 4.01
C PHE A 253 1.29 10.34 4.80
N PHE A 254 2.46 10.67 5.36
CA PHE A 254 3.21 9.73 6.19
C PHE A 254 2.47 9.35 7.48
N ALA A 255 1.82 10.32 8.14
CA ALA A 255 0.99 10.03 9.32
C ALA A 255 -0.20 9.10 8.97
N ALA A 256 -0.84 9.31 7.83
CA ALA A 256 -1.90 8.43 7.35
C ALA A 256 -1.37 7.02 7.04
N ALA A 257 -0.19 6.92 6.40
CA ALA A 257 0.45 5.63 6.15
C ALA A 257 0.83 4.89 7.46
N ALA A 258 1.28 5.61 8.48
CA ALA A 258 1.50 5.05 9.81
C ALA A 258 0.19 4.53 10.43
N GLY A 259 -0.89 5.31 10.35
CA GLY A 259 -2.22 4.88 10.82
C GLY A 259 -2.72 3.62 10.11
N VAL A 260 -2.57 3.57 8.78
CA VAL A 260 -2.88 2.37 7.98
C VAL A 260 -2.00 1.19 8.38
N ALA A 261 -0.71 1.42 8.63
CA ALA A 261 0.19 0.38 9.12
C ALA A 261 -0.31 -0.18 10.46
N PHE A 262 -0.60 0.67 11.46
CA PHE A 262 -1.14 0.16 12.72
C PHE A 262 -2.50 -0.53 12.57
N ALA A 263 -3.34 -0.10 11.62
CA ALA A 263 -4.60 -0.79 11.33
C ALA A 263 -4.41 -2.25 10.84
N ILE A 264 -3.26 -2.58 10.22
CA ILE A 264 -2.91 -3.95 9.82
C ILE A 264 -2.72 -4.87 11.03
N LEU A 265 -2.45 -4.33 12.25
CA LEU A 265 -2.30 -5.15 13.45
C LEU A 265 -3.56 -5.96 13.72
N ILE A 266 -4.73 -5.38 13.44
CA ILE A 266 -6.03 -6.02 13.67
C ILE A 266 -6.15 -7.32 12.83
N PRO A 267 -6.10 -7.29 11.49
CA PRO A 267 -6.15 -8.51 10.70
C PRO A 267 -4.98 -9.45 10.99
N ALA A 268 -3.75 -8.94 11.18
CA ALA A 268 -2.58 -9.78 11.47
C ALA A 268 -2.71 -10.56 12.79
N LEU A 269 -3.29 -9.94 13.83
CA LEU A 269 -3.56 -10.60 15.11
C LEU A 269 -4.73 -11.60 15.01
N LEU A 270 -5.71 -11.34 14.16
CA LEU A 270 -6.86 -12.22 13.97
C LEU A 270 -6.50 -13.51 13.20
N MET A 271 -5.51 -13.45 12.31
CA MET A 271 -4.98 -14.62 11.59
C MET A 271 -4.21 -15.60 12.49
N THR A 272 -3.62 -15.10 13.57
CA THR A 272 -2.66 -15.88 14.39
C THR A 272 -3.27 -16.48 15.65
N ARG A 273 -4.58 -16.30 15.88
CA ARG A 273 -5.28 -16.71 17.11
C ARG A 273 -5.94 -18.08 17.04
N ARG A 274 -6.10 -18.71 15.87
CA ARG A 274 -6.74 -20.03 15.77
C ARG A 274 -5.69 -21.11 15.54
N PRO A 275 -5.52 -22.08 16.46
CA PRO A 275 -4.81 -23.31 16.15
C PRO A 275 -5.50 -23.90 14.93
N GLY A 276 -4.78 -24.03 13.82
CA GLY A 276 -5.31 -24.70 12.64
C GLY A 276 -5.92 -26.03 13.08
N THR A 277 -7.20 -26.23 12.81
CA THR A 277 -7.78 -27.57 12.79
C THR A 277 -6.91 -28.38 11.84
N ARG A 278 -6.00 -29.18 12.40
CA ARG A 278 -5.18 -30.12 11.63
C ARG A 278 -6.17 -30.95 10.83
N LEU A 279 -6.20 -30.76 9.50
CA LEU A 279 -6.86 -31.74 8.66
C LEU A 279 -6.16 -33.07 8.91
N PRO A 280 -6.90 -34.16 9.15
CA PRO A 280 -6.29 -35.46 9.42
C PRO A 280 -5.36 -35.82 8.25
N PRO A 281 -4.23 -36.51 8.51
CA PRO A 281 -3.31 -36.91 7.47
C PRO A 281 -4.07 -37.75 6.44
N GLN A 282 -4.08 -37.28 5.19
CA GLN A 282 -4.58 -38.09 4.08
C GLN A 282 -3.62 -39.27 3.92
N ARG A 283 -4.15 -40.48 4.15
CA ARG A 283 -3.52 -41.74 3.77
C ARG A 283 -3.67 -41.97 2.28
#